data_AF-A0A533S100-F1
#
_entry.id   AF-A0A533S100-F1
#
_cell.length_a   1.000
_cell.length_b   1.000
_cell.length_c   1.000
_cell.angle_alpha   90.00
_cell.angle_beta   90.00
_cell.angle_gamma   90.00
#
_symmetry.space_group_name_H-M   'P 1'
#
loop_
_entity.id
_entity.type
_entity.pdbx_description
1 polymer ?
#
loop_
_entity_poly.entity_id
_entity_poly.type
_entity_poly.pdbx_seq_one_letter_code
_entity_poly.pdbx_strand_id
1 'polypeptide(L)'
;MPRKRFNAFDDFPESTPEEVQSQPKLTPGPRAAETNAVERIERLHPSQMLPDRFQPRRLLPTPLRKAFFSGELDCYQAAEAWLALAHNEPAYRPELDRLLAMGSSFEEHGQIKAITGSWAPASDGRFI
;
A
#
# COMPACT_ATOMS: atom_id res chain seq x y z
N MET A 1 21.50 39.60 -27.83
CA MET A 1 20.37 40.27 -27.15
C MET A 1 19.63 39.23 -26.32
N PRO A 2 19.43 39.42 -25.01
CA PRO A 2 18.80 38.41 -24.17
C PRO A 2 17.27 38.41 -24.36
N ARG A 3 16.69 37.21 -24.55
CA ARG A 3 15.25 37.01 -24.75
C ARG A 3 14.50 37.34 -23.45
N LYS A 4 13.63 38.33 -23.52
CA LYS A 4 12.71 38.73 -22.44
C LYS A 4 11.73 37.58 -22.19
N ARG A 5 11.72 37.01 -20.99
CA ARG A 5 10.74 35.98 -20.60
C ARG A 5 9.43 36.70 -20.31
N PHE A 6 8.38 36.42 -21.09
CA PHE A 6 7.04 36.89 -20.80
C PHE A 6 6.39 35.94 -19.78
N ASN A 7 5.93 36.49 -18.66
CA ASN A 7 5.14 35.77 -17.66
C ASN A 7 3.67 35.82 -18.09
N ALA A 8 3.02 34.66 -18.15
CA ALA A 8 1.61 34.53 -18.53
C ALA A 8 0.62 35.05 -17.46
N PHE A 9 1.12 35.50 -16.31
CA PHE A 9 0.31 36.04 -15.21
C PHE A 9 0.17 37.57 -15.25
N ASP A 10 0.94 38.25 -16.10
CA ASP A 10 0.87 39.71 -16.26
C ASP A 10 -0.21 40.15 -17.27
N ASP A 11 -0.89 39.20 -17.93
CA ASP A 11 -1.91 39.44 -18.97
C ASP A 11 -3.35 39.49 -18.41
N PHE A 12 -3.52 39.40 -17.09
CA PHE A 12 -4.85 39.53 -16.48
C PHE A 12 -5.18 41.01 -16.27
N PRO A 13 -6.26 41.54 -16.88
CA PRO A 13 -6.69 42.90 -16.61
C PRO A 13 -7.08 43.02 -15.13
N GLU A 14 -6.50 44.02 -14.45
CA GLU A 14 -6.81 44.36 -13.07
C GLU A 14 -8.30 44.70 -12.96
N SER A 15 -9.09 43.73 -12.50
CA SER A 15 -10.54 43.85 -12.35
C SER A 15 -10.85 44.92 -11.30
N THR A 16 -11.60 45.92 -11.74
CA THR A 16 -12.22 46.99 -10.93
C THR A 16 -12.83 46.45 -9.64
N PRO A 17 -12.73 47.19 -8.51
CA PRO A 17 -13.19 46.70 -7.22
C PRO A 17 -14.70 46.92 -7.08
N GLU A 18 -15.50 45.96 -7.55
CA GLU A 18 -16.92 45.89 -7.18
C GLU A 18 -17.32 44.47 -6.75
N GLU A 19 -18.06 44.48 -5.65
CA GLU A 19 -18.79 43.38 -5.01
C GLU A 19 -17.96 42.27 -4.34
N VAL A 20 -17.76 42.50 -3.04
CA VAL A 20 -17.55 41.45 -2.04
C VAL A 20 -18.69 40.43 -2.16
N GLN A 21 -18.49 39.41 -3.01
CA GLN A 21 -19.25 38.19 -2.94
C GLN A 21 -19.01 37.61 -1.54
N SER A 22 -20.06 37.68 -0.72
CA SER A 22 -20.12 37.03 0.58
C SER A 22 -19.76 35.56 0.42
N GLN A 23 -18.52 35.21 0.78
CA GLN A 23 -18.13 33.82 0.94
C GLN A 23 -19.12 33.18 1.91
N PRO A 24 -19.72 32.01 1.59
CA PRO A 24 -20.46 31.28 2.58
C PRO A 24 -19.50 30.98 3.72
N LYS A 25 -19.77 31.52 4.91
CA LYS A 25 -19.06 31.15 6.13
C LYS A 25 -19.26 29.66 6.31
N LEU A 26 -18.25 28.87 5.97
CA LEU A 26 -18.14 27.49 6.38
C LEU A 26 -18.20 27.49 7.90
N THR A 27 -19.37 27.17 8.46
CA THR A 27 -19.45 26.76 9.86
C THR A 27 -18.41 25.67 10.04
N PRO A 28 -17.44 25.81 10.96
CA PRO A 28 -16.59 24.70 11.30
C PRO A 28 -17.52 23.61 11.82
N GLY A 29 -17.77 22.60 10.98
CA GLY A 29 -18.36 21.35 11.44
C GLY A 29 -17.52 20.81 12.59
N PRO A 30 -18.08 19.94 13.44
CA PRO A 30 -17.35 19.37 14.57
C PRO A 30 -16.01 18.87 14.05
N ARG A 31 -14.93 19.51 14.51
CA ARG A 31 -13.56 19.13 14.17
C ARG A 31 -13.47 17.67 14.58
N ALA A 32 -13.46 16.77 13.57
CA ALA A 32 -13.23 15.36 13.82
C ALA A 32 -12.01 15.32 14.71
N ALA A 33 -12.19 14.82 15.94
CA ALA A 33 -11.10 14.73 16.89
C ALA A 33 -9.98 14.03 16.13
N GLU A 34 -8.88 14.74 15.95
CA GLU A 34 -7.65 14.17 15.40
C GLU A 34 -7.22 13.15 16.45
N THR A 35 -7.80 11.95 16.39
CA THR A 35 -7.33 10.80 17.16
C THR A 35 -5.91 10.64 16.71
N ASN A 36 -4.96 11.04 17.55
CA ASN A 36 -3.55 10.76 17.36
C ASN A 36 -3.45 9.29 16.99
N ALA A 37 -3.16 9.00 15.71
CA ALA A 37 -3.00 7.64 15.24
C ALA A 37 -1.73 7.13 15.93
N VAL A 38 -1.92 6.37 17.01
CA VAL A 38 -0.81 5.78 17.75
C VAL A 38 -0.25 4.65 16.89
N GLU A 39 0.95 4.86 16.36
CA GLU A 39 1.70 3.79 15.71
C GLU A 39 2.14 2.79 16.78
N ARG A 40 1.77 1.52 16.60
CA ARG A 40 2.12 0.43 17.51
C ARG A 40 2.78 -0.71 16.74
N ILE A 41 3.84 -1.27 17.33
CA ILE A 41 4.51 -2.46 16.81
C ILE A 41 3.93 -3.67 17.54
N GLU A 42 3.40 -4.61 16.77
CA GLU A 42 2.84 -5.87 17.28
C GLU A 42 3.44 -7.08 16.55
N ARG A 43 3.36 -8.25 17.19
CA ARG A 43 3.76 -9.52 16.57
C ARG A 43 2.54 -10.17 15.98
N LEU A 44 2.56 -10.36 14.66
CA LEU A 44 1.46 -10.98 13.91
C LEU A 44 1.94 -12.27 13.27
N HIS A 45 1.03 -13.25 13.17
CA HIS A 45 1.26 -14.41 12.34
C HIS A 45 1.08 -14.03 10.86
N PRO A 46 1.83 -14.64 9.92
CA PRO A 46 1.67 -14.35 8.50
C PRO A 46 0.24 -14.53 7.98
N SER A 47 -0.54 -15.45 8.57
CA SER A 47 -1.94 -15.69 8.23
C SER A 47 -2.89 -14.58 8.67
N GLN A 48 -2.45 -13.67 9.53
CA GLN A 48 -3.21 -12.51 9.99
C GLN A 48 -2.89 -11.27 9.19
N MET A 49 -2.17 -11.39 8.07
CA MET A 49 -1.77 -10.26 7.25
C MET A 49 -2.17 -10.51 5.82
N LEU A 50 -2.69 -9.47 5.17
CA LEU A 50 -2.97 -9.50 3.75
C LEU A 50 -2.19 -8.40 3.03
N PRO A 51 -1.39 -8.74 1.99
CA PRO A 51 -0.74 -7.72 1.19
C PRO A 51 -1.77 -6.87 0.43
N ASP A 52 -1.45 -5.59 0.22
CA ASP A 52 -2.30 -4.72 -0.59
C ASP A 52 -2.23 -5.09 -2.08
N ARG A 53 -3.40 -5.44 -2.64
CA ARG A 53 -3.56 -5.85 -4.04
C ARG A 53 -3.19 -4.77 -5.05
N PHE A 54 -3.25 -3.51 -4.64
CA PHE A 54 -3.02 -2.34 -5.49
C PHE A 54 -1.58 -1.84 -5.44
N GLN A 55 -0.69 -2.50 -4.68
CA GLN A 55 0.72 -2.17 -4.73
C GLN A 55 1.29 -2.38 -6.15
N PRO A 56 2.11 -1.45 -6.66
CA PRO A 56 2.73 -1.58 -7.97
C PRO A 56 3.63 -2.81 -8.10
N ARG A 57 4.25 -3.23 -6.99
CA ARG A 57 5.12 -4.41 -6.95
C ARG A 57 4.27 -5.67 -6.95
N ARG A 58 4.56 -6.59 -7.88
CA ARG A 58 3.89 -7.89 -7.94
C ARG A 58 4.44 -8.78 -6.82
N LEU A 59 3.56 -9.19 -5.92
CA LEU A 59 3.93 -9.99 -4.74
C LEU A 59 3.77 -11.50 -4.96
N LEU A 60 2.90 -11.90 -5.89
CA LEU A 60 2.60 -13.29 -6.20
C LEU A 60 2.69 -13.56 -7.71
N PRO A 61 3.02 -14.79 -8.11
CA PRO A 61 2.90 -15.25 -9.49
C PRO A 61 1.50 -15.01 -10.06
N THR A 62 1.41 -14.67 -11.35
CA THR A 62 0.14 -14.38 -12.02
C THR A 62 -0.93 -15.46 -11.82
N PRO A 63 -0.61 -16.77 -11.90
CA PRO A 63 -1.63 -17.82 -11.71
C PRO A 63 -2.26 -17.83 -10.32
N LEU A 64 -1.52 -17.43 -9.28
CA LEU A 64 -1.96 -17.52 -7.88
C LEU A 64 -2.70 -16.27 -7.41
N ARG A 65 -2.50 -15.12 -8.05
CA ARG A 65 -3.05 -13.83 -7.59
C ARG A 65 -4.55 -13.85 -7.40
N LYS A 66 -5.30 -14.37 -8.39
CA LYS A 66 -6.77 -14.32 -8.35
C LYS A 66 -7.29 -15.08 -7.13
N ALA A 67 -6.92 -16.35 -7.02
CA ALA A 67 -7.36 -17.24 -5.95
C ALA A 67 -6.95 -16.75 -4.55
N PHE A 68 -5.73 -16.20 -4.42
CA PHE A 68 -5.27 -15.64 -3.14
C PHE A 68 -6.10 -14.40 -2.74
N PHE A 69 -6.25 -13.41 -3.64
CA PHE A 69 -6.97 -12.18 -3.31
C PHE A 69 -8.50 -12.34 -3.27
N SER A 70 -9.08 -13.42 -3.78
CA SER A 70 -10.49 -13.78 -3.58
C SER A 70 -10.74 -14.56 -2.27
N GLY A 71 -9.69 -14.95 -1.56
CA GLY A 71 -9.80 -15.79 -0.35
C GLY A 71 -10.02 -17.27 -0.64
N GLU A 72 -9.76 -17.74 -1.85
CA GLU A 72 -9.78 -19.18 -2.20
C GLU A 72 -8.50 -19.89 -1.75
N LEU A 73 -7.40 -19.13 -1.59
CA LEU A 73 -6.12 -19.61 -1.06
C LEU A 73 -5.67 -18.77 0.12
N ASP A 74 -5.21 -19.42 1.19
CA ASP A 74 -4.47 -18.75 2.26
C ASP A 74 -2.97 -18.59 1.91
N CYS A 75 -2.20 -17.95 2.79
CA CYS A 75 -0.79 -17.69 2.58
C CYS A 75 0.07 -18.96 2.52
N TYR A 76 -0.29 -20.01 3.26
CA TYR A 76 0.45 -21.26 3.28
C TYR A 76 0.18 -22.07 2.01
N GLN A 77 -1.08 -22.15 1.60
CA GLN A 77 -1.50 -22.78 0.35
C GLN A 77 -0.90 -22.06 -0.86
N ALA A 78 -0.84 -20.73 -0.85
CA ALA A 78 -0.18 -19.95 -1.89
C ALA A 78 1.33 -20.25 -1.96
N ALA A 79 2.00 -20.42 -0.81
CA ALA A 79 3.42 -20.78 -0.76
C ALA A 79 3.66 -22.19 -1.33
N GLU A 80 2.86 -23.18 -0.95
CA GLU A 80 2.92 -24.54 -1.49
C GLU A 80 2.68 -24.56 -3.01
N ALA A 81 1.66 -23.83 -3.47
CA ALA A 81 1.37 -23.71 -4.89
C ALA A 81 2.51 -23.04 -5.67
N TRP A 82 3.19 -22.05 -5.09
CA TRP A 82 4.37 -21.43 -5.71
C TRP A 82 5.55 -22.40 -5.76
N LEU A 83 5.81 -23.18 -4.71
CA LEU A 83 6.83 -24.22 -4.73
C LEU A 83 6.58 -25.24 -5.85
N ALA A 84 5.33 -25.69 -6.01
CA ALA A 84 4.93 -26.57 -7.10
C ALA A 84 5.09 -25.92 -8.48
N LEU A 85 4.71 -24.65 -8.63
CA LEU A 85 4.91 -23.88 -9.86
C LEU A 85 6.39 -23.79 -10.24
N ALA A 86 7.28 -23.48 -9.29
CA ALA A 86 8.71 -23.39 -9.55
C ALA A 86 9.38 -24.74 -9.83
N HIS A 87 8.80 -25.83 -9.33
CA HIS A 87 9.23 -27.18 -9.68
C HIS A 87 8.97 -27.47 -11.17
N ASN A 88 7.76 -27.16 -11.64
CA ASN A 88 7.29 -27.45 -13.00
C ASN A 88 7.76 -26.44 -14.04
N GLU A 89 7.83 -25.15 -13.67
CA GLU A 89 8.17 -24.03 -14.54
C GLU A 89 9.40 -23.28 -14.00
N PRO A 90 10.58 -23.42 -14.62
CA PRO A 90 11.82 -22.80 -14.16
C PRO A 90 11.77 -21.27 -14.08
N ALA A 91 10.84 -20.62 -14.79
CA ALA A 91 10.67 -19.17 -14.80
C ALA A 91 10.35 -18.58 -13.41
N TYR A 92 9.75 -19.36 -12.50
CA TYR A 92 9.42 -18.90 -11.15
C TYR A 92 10.54 -19.12 -10.12
N ARG A 93 11.58 -19.91 -10.45
CA ARG A 93 12.67 -20.24 -9.52
C ARG A 93 13.48 -19.04 -9.07
N PRO A 94 13.90 -18.10 -9.94
CA PRO A 94 14.79 -17.02 -9.52
C PRO A 94 14.19 -16.14 -8.42
N GLU A 95 12.88 -15.90 -8.46
CA GLU A 95 12.21 -15.12 -7.43
C GLU A 95 11.97 -15.93 -6.16
N LEU A 96 11.60 -17.21 -6.30
CA LEU A 96 11.47 -18.12 -5.16
C LEU A 96 12.80 -18.27 -4.39
N ASP A 97 13.91 -18.44 -5.10
CA ASP A 97 15.25 -18.57 -4.50
C ASP A 97 15.65 -17.30 -3.74
N ARG A 98 15.31 -16.12 -4.26
CA ARG A 98 15.50 -14.84 -3.54
C ARG A 98 14.68 -14.78 -2.27
N LEU A 99 13.42 -15.21 -2.30
CA LEU A 99 12.56 -15.23 -1.12
C LEU A 99 13.06 -16.22 -0.07
N LEU A 100 13.52 -17.40 -0.48
CA LEU A 100 14.11 -18.39 0.42
C LEU A 100 15.41 -17.87 1.05
N ALA A 101 16.30 -17.26 0.26
CA ALA A 101 17.52 -16.64 0.77
C ALA A 101 17.22 -15.51 1.78
N MET A 102 16.18 -14.70 1.53
CA MET A 102 15.70 -13.70 2.48
C MET A 102 15.15 -14.37 3.74
N GLY A 103 14.38 -15.44 3.63
CA GLY A 103 13.85 -16.21 4.76
C GLY A 103 14.96 -16.74 5.67
N SER A 104 16.03 -17.28 5.11
CA SER A 104 17.20 -17.74 5.89
C SER A 104 17.83 -16.60 6.71
N SER A 105 17.80 -15.36 6.22
CA SER A 105 18.32 -14.22 7.00
C SER A 105 17.49 -13.90 8.25
N PHE A 106 16.19 -14.26 8.26
CA PHE A 106 15.35 -14.11 9.44
C PHE A 106 15.68 -15.14 10.53
N GLU A 107 16.22 -16.30 10.19
CA GLU A 107 16.65 -17.28 11.20
C GLU A 107 17.86 -16.77 11.99
N GLU A 108 18.79 -16.08 11.31
CA GLU A 108 20.02 -15.58 11.93
C GLU A 108 19.82 -14.26 12.67
N HIS A 109 19.12 -13.31 12.06
CA HIS A 109 19.02 -11.93 12.56
C HIS A 109 17.62 -11.56 13.05
N GLY A 110 16.62 -12.40 12.79
CA GLY A 110 15.24 -12.03 12.94
C GLY A 110 14.83 -10.92 11.97
N GLN A 111 13.61 -10.42 12.16
CA GLN A 111 13.12 -9.27 11.45
C GLN A 111 13.64 -7.98 12.11
N ILE A 112 14.56 -7.29 11.42
CA ILE A 112 15.17 -6.05 11.92
C ILE A 112 14.22 -4.85 11.76
N LYS A 113 13.40 -4.84 10.70
CA LYS A 113 12.46 -3.74 10.41
C LYS A 113 11.03 -4.22 10.51
N ALA A 114 10.22 -3.51 11.28
CA ALA A 114 8.77 -3.72 11.29
C ALA A 114 8.19 -3.48 9.89
N ILE A 115 7.22 -4.30 9.54
CA ILE A 115 6.35 -4.07 8.39
C ILE A 115 5.30 -3.01 8.75
N THR A 116 4.89 -2.21 7.77
CA THR A 116 3.83 -1.22 7.95
C THR A 116 2.55 -1.71 7.33
N GLY A 117 1.43 -1.33 7.93
CA GLY A 117 0.10 -1.72 7.48
C GLY A 117 -0.99 -0.99 8.25
N SER A 118 -2.23 -1.25 7.88
CA SER A 118 -3.43 -0.76 8.57
C SER A 118 -4.33 -1.95 8.86
N TRP A 119 -4.91 -1.98 10.05
CA TRP A 119 -5.91 -2.97 10.41
C TRP A 119 -7.14 -2.88 9.51
N ALA A 120 -7.52 -4.00 8.91
CA ALA A 120 -8.76 -4.16 8.18
C ALA A 120 -9.66 -5.17 8.91
N PRO A 121 -10.97 -4.92 8.98
CA PRO A 121 -11.90 -5.89 9.55
C PRO A 121 -11.93 -7.14 8.67
N ALA A 122 -11.70 -8.30 9.28
CA ALA A 122 -11.97 -9.59 8.68
C ALA A 122 -13.47 -9.87 8.65
N SER A 123 -13.90 -10.78 7.78
CA SER A 123 -15.30 -11.19 7.62
C SER A 123 -15.90 -11.87 8.86
N ASP A 124 -15.06 -12.34 9.78
CA ASP A 124 -15.43 -13.02 11.02
C ASP A 124 -15.31 -12.13 12.27
N GLY A 125 -15.14 -10.82 12.09
CA GLY A 125 -15.02 -9.85 13.18
C GLY A 125 -13.63 -9.78 13.82
N ARG A 126 -12.65 -10.55 13.33
CA ARG A 126 -11.22 -10.34 13.65
C ARG A 126 -10.66 -9.18 12.82
N PHE A 127 -9.39 -8.85 13.03
CA PHE A 127 -8.65 -7.91 12.19
C PHE A 127 -7.51 -8.62 11.48
N ILE A 128 -7.23 -8.18 10.25
CA ILE A 128 -6.13 -8.59 9.37
C ILE A 128 -5.34 -7.38 8.87
#